data_AF-A0A918QBQ5-F1
#
_entry.id   AF-A0A918QBQ5-F1
#
_cell.length_a   1.000
_cell.length_b   1.000
_cell.length_c   1.000
_cell.angle_alpha   90.00
_cell.angle_beta   90.00
_cell.angle_gamma   90.00
#
_symmetry.space_group_name_H-M   'P 1'
#
loop_
_entity.id
_entity.type
_entity.pdbx_description
1 polymer ?
#
loop_
_entity_poly.entity_id
_entity_poly.type
_entity_poly.pdbx_seq_one_letter_code
_entity_poly.pdbx_strand_id
1 'polypeptide(L)'
;MADFSDLNVFQMYVANGEQPGFWLKRTTWDNTVAQVTSVGPFTAAAPYYGNPEVCADIYELSSGALKELGAKIPVPGTYKTWRQIDPPRWAK
;
A
#
# COMPACT_ATOMS: atom_id res chain seq x y z
N MET A 1 14.40 11.31 -8.39
CA MET A 1 13.17 10.80 -7.75
C MET A 1 13.06 9.35 -8.12
N ALA A 2 12.99 8.43 -7.15
CA ALA A 2 12.88 7.01 -7.45
C ALA A 2 11.50 6.77 -8.08
N ASP A 3 11.49 6.25 -9.30
CA ASP A 3 10.27 5.89 -10.00
C ASP A 3 9.75 4.57 -9.38
N PHE A 4 8.77 4.66 -8.49
CA PHE A 4 8.19 3.50 -7.79
C PHE A 4 7.24 2.67 -8.66
N SER A 5 7.15 2.99 -9.96
CA SER A 5 6.25 2.34 -10.92
C SER A 5 6.59 0.86 -11.18
N ASP A 6 7.77 0.41 -10.78
CA ASP A 6 8.20 -0.97 -10.95
C ASP A 6 8.24 -1.79 -9.66
N LEU A 7 8.02 -1.16 -8.50
CA LEU A 7 8.08 -1.84 -7.20
C LEU A 7 6.74 -2.49 -6.83
N ASN A 8 6.82 -3.63 -6.17
CA ASN A 8 5.66 -4.18 -5.45
C ASN A 8 5.49 -3.50 -4.07
N VAL A 9 4.38 -3.76 -3.39
CA VAL A 9 4.07 -3.13 -2.09
C VAL A 9 5.12 -3.41 -1.03
N PHE A 10 5.73 -4.59 -1.01
CA PHE A 10 6.78 -4.93 -0.04
C PHE A 10 8.07 -4.17 -0.33
N GLN A 11 8.44 -4.02 -1.60
CA GLN A 11 9.58 -3.19 -2.00
C GLN A 11 9.33 -1.71 -1.71
N MET A 12 8.10 -1.22 -1.88
CA MET A 12 7.70 0.13 -1.47
C MET A 12 7.84 0.31 0.05
N TYR A 13 7.40 -0.67 0.85
CA TYR A 13 7.56 -0.66 2.30
C TYR A 13 9.02 -0.61 2.74
N VAL A 14 9.88 -1.45 2.16
CA VAL A 14 11.32 -1.44 2.42
C VAL A 14 11.95 -0.12 2.00
N ALA A 15 11.58 0.42 0.83
CA ALA A 15 12.06 1.72 0.37
C ALA A 15 11.57 2.89 1.26
N ASN A 16 10.43 2.73 1.93
CA ASN A 16 9.91 3.64 2.93
C ASN A 16 10.55 3.46 4.33
N GLY A 17 11.66 2.73 4.42
CA GLY A 17 12.37 2.48 5.68
C GLY A 17 11.63 1.52 6.61
N GLU A 18 10.84 0.61 6.04
CA GLU A 18 10.07 -0.41 6.78
C GLU A 18 9.09 0.22 7.78
N GLN A 19 8.48 1.34 7.38
CA GLN A 19 7.51 2.07 8.19
C GLN A 19 6.13 2.05 7.53
N PRO A 20 5.07 1.63 8.26
CA PRO A 20 3.69 1.83 7.83
C PRO A 20 3.34 3.33 7.75
N GLY A 21 2.18 3.64 7.16
CA GLY A 21 1.65 5.00 7.03
C GLY A 21 1.72 5.59 5.62
N PHE A 22 2.36 4.91 4.68
CA PHE A 22 2.39 5.30 3.27
C PHE A 22 1.07 4.97 2.57
N TRP A 23 0.82 5.71 1.48
CA TRP A 23 -0.44 5.65 0.75
C TRP A 23 -0.29 4.87 -0.54
N LEU A 24 -1.29 4.03 -0.80
CA LEU A 24 -1.37 3.18 -1.97
C LEU A 24 -2.67 3.44 -2.73
N LYS A 25 -2.60 3.37 -4.06
CA LYS A 25 -3.75 3.28 -4.95
C LYS A 25 -3.63 2.01 -5.79
N ARG A 26 -4.73 1.26 -5.92
CA ARG A 26 -4.79 0.16 -6.88
C ARG A 26 -5.29 0.66 -8.22
N THR A 27 -4.69 0.24 -9.33
CA THR A 27 -5.08 0.66 -10.69
C THR A 27 -6.49 0.21 -11.08
N THR A 28 -6.97 -0.90 -10.51
CA THR A 28 -8.34 -1.39 -10.67
C THR A 28 -9.31 -0.80 -9.65
N TRP A 29 -8.82 -0.03 -8.69
CA TRP A 29 -9.66 0.70 -7.76
C TRP A 29 -9.93 2.08 -8.34
N ASP A 30 -11.20 2.46 -8.30
CA ASP A 30 -11.67 3.73 -8.85
C ASP A 30 -11.24 4.89 -7.92
N ASN A 31 -12.20 5.57 -7.30
CA ASN A 31 -11.94 6.69 -6.41
C ASN A 31 -11.61 6.26 -4.98
N THR A 32 -10.79 5.22 -4.79
CA THR A 32 -10.37 4.76 -3.46
C THR A 32 -8.85 4.68 -3.31
N VAL A 33 -8.40 4.89 -2.09
CA VAL A 33 -6.99 4.83 -1.68
C VAL A 33 -6.88 4.05 -0.37
N ALA A 34 -5.71 3.48 -0.13
CA ALA A 34 -5.41 2.70 1.06
C ALA A 34 -4.23 3.33 1.80
N GLN A 35 -4.38 3.59 3.09
CA GLN A 35 -3.26 3.91 3.97
C GLN A 35 -2.79 2.63 4.63
N VAL A 36 -1.56 2.23 4.38
CA VAL A 36 -1.01 1.00 4.99
C VAL A 36 -0.82 1.23 6.49
N THR A 37 -1.47 0.42 7.32
CA THR A 37 -1.40 0.52 8.78
C THR A 37 -0.46 -0.50 9.38
N SER A 38 -0.31 -1.67 8.75
CA SER A 38 0.68 -2.67 9.16
C SER A 38 1.10 -3.59 8.01
N VAL A 39 2.33 -4.10 8.14
CA VAL A 39 2.89 -5.15 7.28
C VAL A 39 3.41 -6.26 8.20
N GLY A 40 3.02 -7.50 7.91
CA GLY A 40 3.46 -8.67 8.65
C GLY A 40 4.96 -8.95 8.52
N PRO A 41 5.50 -9.88 9.31
CA PRO A 41 6.93 -10.18 9.33
C PRO A 41 7.40 -10.79 8.00
N PHE A 42 8.62 -10.43 7.61
CA PHE A 42 9.29 -11.02 6.45
C PHE A 42 9.84 -12.39 6.79
N THR A 43 9.45 -13.40 6.03
CA THR A 43 9.82 -14.81 6.28
C THR A 43 10.72 -15.39 5.20
N ALA A 44 10.90 -14.67 4.08
CA ALA A 44 11.76 -15.09 2.97
C ALA A 44 12.52 -13.90 2.37
N ALA A 45 13.37 -14.18 1.39
CA ALA A 45 14.11 -13.16 0.66
C ALA A 45 13.21 -12.33 -0.27
N ALA A 46 13.74 -11.18 -0.71
CA ALA A 46 13.16 -10.34 -1.75
C ALA A 46 12.88 -11.14 -3.05
N PRO A 47 11.94 -10.69 -3.92
CA PRO A 47 11.19 -9.43 -3.84
C PRO A 47 9.86 -9.55 -3.10
N TYR A 48 9.45 -10.76 -2.68
CA TYR A 48 8.12 -11.01 -2.11
C TYR A 48 8.14 -11.24 -0.61
N TYR A 49 9.31 -11.46 0.00
CA TYR A 49 9.49 -11.52 1.45
C TYR A 49 8.59 -12.53 2.18
N GLY A 50 8.13 -13.57 1.46
CA GLY A 50 7.20 -14.57 1.98
C GLY A 50 5.72 -14.18 1.93
N ASN A 51 5.38 -13.12 1.19
CA ASN A 51 4.03 -12.54 1.05
C ASN A 51 3.38 -12.26 2.41
N PRO A 52 3.96 -11.36 3.23
CA PRO A 52 3.38 -11.01 4.52
C PRO A 52 1.98 -10.42 4.34
N GLU A 53 1.16 -10.58 5.37
CA GLU A 53 -0.16 -9.95 5.46
C GLU A 53 0.01 -8.42 5.51
N VAL A 54 -0.79 -7.69 4.73
CA VAL A 54 -0.81 -6.23 4.73
C VAL A 54 -2.20 -5.75 5.11
N CYS A 55 -2.26 -4.93 6.16
CA CYS A 55 -3.48 -4.27 6.58
C CYS A 55 -3.42 -2.79 6.20
N ALA A 56 -4.57 -2.25 5.79
CA ALA A 56 -4.70 -0.86 5.41
C ALA A 56 -6.09 -0.33 5.73
N ASP A 57 -6.18 0.96 5.97
CA ASP A 57 -7.46 1.67 6.04
C ASP A 57 -7.80 2.17 4.64
N ILE A 58 -9.00 1.85 4.16
CA ILE A 58 -9.47 2.20 2.83
C ILE A 58 -10.36 3.43 2.92
N TYR A 59 -9.99 4.46 2.16
CA TYR A 59 -10.69 5.74 2.10
C TYR A 59 -11.20 6.01 0.69
N GLU A 60 -12.28 6.79 0.61
CA GLU A 60 -12.72 7.42 -0.63
C GLU A 60 -11.85 8.65 -0.91
N LEU A 61 -11.28 8.73 -2.11
CA LEU A 61 -10.23 9.70 -2.45
C LEU A 61 -10.74 11.14 -2.48
N SER A 62 -11.98 11.40 -2.91
CA SER A 62 -12.50 12.76 -3.04
C SER A 62 -13.02 13.31 -1.73
N SER A 63 -13.75 12.51 -0.96
CA SER A 63 -14.37 12.94 0.30
C SER A 63 -13.50 12.71 1.53
N GLY A 64 -12.52 11.80 1.47
CA GLY A 64 -11.79 11.32 2.64
C GLY A 64 -12.62 10.41 3.55
N ALA A 65 -13.81 9.99 3.12
CA ALA A 65 -14.65 9.09 3.91
C ALA A 65 -13.97 7.73 4.09
N LEU A 66 -13.84 7.28 5.34
CA LEU A 66 -13.38 5.93 5.66
C LEU A 66 -14.43 4.92 5.17
N LYS A 67 -14.02 4.03 4.26
CA LYS A 67 -14.85 2.96 3.72
C LYS A 67 -14.69 1.67 4.50
N GLU A 68 -13.44 1.36 4.88
CA GLU A 68 -13.12 0.13 5.61
C GLU A 68 -11.88 0.37 6.48
N LEU A 69 -11.96 -0.03 7.75
CA LEU A 69 -10.89 0.08 8.73
C LEU A 69 -10.18 -1.26 8.89
N GLY A 70 -8.84 -1.28 8.88
CA GLY A 70 -8.04 -2.49 9.10
C GLY A 70 -8.25 -3.56 8.03
N ALA A 71 -8.58 -3.17 6.80
CA ALA A 71 -8.80 -4.07 5.68
C ALA A 71 -7.54 -4.86 5.36
N LYS A 72 -7.66 -6.18 5.27
CA LYS A 72 -6.58 -7.03 4.73
C LYS A 72 -6.57 -6.88 3.22
N ILE A 73 -5.54 -6.22 2.68
CA ILE A 73 -5.46 -5.96 1.25
C ILE A 73 -4.66 -7.06 0.54
N PRO A 74 -5.19 -7.65 -0.55
CA PRO A 74 -4.44 -8.61 -1.33
C PRO A 74 -3.34 -7.86 -2.10
N VAL A 75 -2.09 -8.12 -1.72
CA VAL A 75 -0.89 -7.58 -2.36
C VAL A 75 -0.15 -8.70 -3.10
N PRO A 76 -0.71 -9.23 -4.20
CA PRO A 76 -0.04 -10.29 -4.95
C PRO A 76 1.29 -9.75 -5.47
N GLY A 77 2.39 -10.32 -4.99
CA GLY A 77 3.74 -9.85 -5.31
C GLY A 77 4.01 -9.72 -6.82
N THR A 78 3.37 -10.57 -7.64
CA THR A 78 3.61 -10.67 -9.08
C THR A 78 2.99 -9.56 -9.93
N TYR A 79 1.97 -8.83 -9.44
CA TYR A 79 1.22 -7.88 -10.27
C TYR A 79 1.35 -6.44 -9.77
N LYS A 80 1.93 -5.58 -10.62
CA LYS A 80 2.12 -4.12 -10.45
C LYS A 80 0.80 -3.32 -10.49
N THR A 81 -0.22 -3.81 -9.78
CA THR A 81 -1.54 -3.15 -9.69
C THR A 81 -1.59 -2.10 -8.60
N TRP A 82 -0.58 -2.03 -7.73
CA TRP A 82 -0.47 -1.03 -6.68
C TRP A 82 0.53 0.06 -7.07
N ARG A 83 0.17 1.30 -6.76
CA ARG A 83 1.00 2.49 -6.94
C ARG A 83 1.10 3.20 -5.60
N GLN A 84 2.31 3.49 -5.15
CA GLN A 84 2.51 4.43 -4.06
C GLN A 84 2.15 5.83 -4.56
N ILE A 85 1.43 6.59 -3.72
CA ILE A 85 1.01 7.96 -4.00
C ILE A 85 1.41 8.85 -2.84
N ASP A 86 1.46 10.15 -3.08
CA ASP A 86 1.51 11.13 -2.00
C ASP A 86 0.23 11.05 -1.14
N PRO A 87 0.33 11.37 0.18
CA PRO A 87 -0.83 11.48 1.03
C PRO A 87 -1.90 12.39 0.40
N PRO A 88 -3.18 11.97 0.38
CA PRO A 88 -4.27 12.83 -0.05
C PRO A 88 -4.28 14.14 0.74
N ARG A 89 -4.76 15.23 0.12
CA ARG A 89 -4.74 16.57 0.73
C ARG A 89 -5.46 16.64 2.08
N TRP A 90 -6.50 15.83 2.27
CA TRP A 90 -7.30 15.75 3.49
C TRP A 90 -6.65 14.87 4.58
N ALA A 91 -5.58 14.13 4.27
CA ALA A 91 -4.89 13.25 5.20
C ALA A 91 -3.67 13.92 5.89
N LYS A 92 -3.58 15.26 5.81
CA LYS A 92 -2.49 16.06 6.38
C LYS A 92 -2.71 16.40 7.85
#